data_AF-A0A078HV52-F1
#
_entry.id   AF-A0A078HV52-F1
#
_cell.length_a   1.000
_cell.length_b   1.000
_cell.length_c   1.000
_cell.angle_alpha   90.00
_cell.angle_beta   90.00
_cell.angle_gamma   90.00
#
_symmetry.space_group_name_H-M   'P 1'
#
loop_
_entity.id
_entity.type
_entity.pdbx_description
1 polymer ?
#
loop_
_entity_poly.entity_id
_entity_poly.type
_entity_poly.pdbx_seq_one_letter_code
_entity_poly.pdbx_strand_id
1 'polypeptide(L)'
;MGAITVFGPKLGSKLSVHFHTNTFTSCRLSSFPSMSFPVKPPKLVPLKATTNTLASKDEKNRKFKKLAPSEWGHRFVDAHVDVSEIDSLGREIEALKPKVEDLFLSSGGVNSTKKNILFIYLLVSLGLAYHFKAEIEENLKEGLKMIEETSSGEDDLYTVSIIFWVFRTYGHNVSSDVFRRFKGDDGKFKEYLTKDAKGILSFFAMSCLETLVASGTCQPHLSRRIQNALGQPQHKNAEILVAREYIRFYEQEEGSDKTLLKFSKLNFKFLQLQYLQELKDLSKWYKEKEFEYKLPPYYRDRLVELHLVTLPFFETKYSRVRIMVTKLFVVQIILDDTCDRYASLREVESLVNAIERWDLDDAMDGQPDYLKFVIKHIFDTFQEFEREVASELGGSYSLKATIDSCKRYARANLQLATWAEADHVPSFEEYLEVAGVEVAVDFTIAGVLMAMKDICKKEAYEWLKSGDKLVIAMYTVTRVLNDIHGYEDDMSRGYVTNSINCYKKQYGVTEKEAFEKLHQIIANANKMINEELLKPTNMPRQILKEMLNYQRITNVSYEIGDEFTRPGGKLKSHVTSMYLDL
;
A
#
# COMPACT_ATOMS: atom_id res chain seq x y z
N MET A 1 -28.18 28.71 7.78
CA MET A 1 -27.90 27.81 8.93
C MET A 1 -26.95 26.73 8.45
N GLY A 2 -25.93 26.39 9.26
CA GLY A 2 -24.89 25.40 8.94
C GLY A 2 -23.51 26.01 8.70
N ALA A 3 -22.96 26.73 9.69
CA ALA A 3 -21.59 27.25 9.66
C ALA A 3 -20.60 26.20 10.20
N ILE A 4 -19.55 25.89 9.45
CA ILE A 4 -18.45 25.01 9.87
C ILE A 4 -17.43 25.88 10.61
N THR A 5 -17.44 25.81 11.94
CA THR A 5 -16.43 26.42 12.81
C THR A 5 -15.24 25.48 13.00
N VAL A 6 -14.06 25.99 12.66
CA VAL A 6 -12.74 25.41 12.93
C VAL A 6 -12.34 25.79 14.35
N PHE A 7 -12.09 24.81 15.22
CA PHE A 7 -11.33 25.01 16.46
C PHE A 7 -10.31 23.89 16.62
N GLY A 8 -9.03 24.26 16.67
CA GLY A 8 -7.97 23.40 17.21
C GLY A 8 -7.83 23.60 18.72
N PRO A 9 -7.24 22.66 19.48
CA PRO A 9 -6.88 22.90 20.87
C PRO A 9 -5.38 23.16 21.06
N LYS A 10 -5.12 24.11 21.96
CA LYS A 10 -3.84 24.42 22.61
C LYS A 10 -3.45 23.35 23.64
N LEU A 11 -2.15 23.32 23.97
CA LEU A 11 -1.42 22.49 24.93
C LEU A 11 -2.12 22.16 26.26
N GLY A 12 -1.81 20.95 26.78
CA GLY A 12 -1.35 20.78 28.15
C GLY A 12 -2.06 19.73 29.02
N SER A 13 -1.48 18.54 29.18
CA SER A 13 -1.27 17.90 30.49
C SER A 13 -0.46 16.60 30.33
N LYS A 14 0.65 16.53 31.07
CA LYS A 14 1.43 15.30 31.28
C LYS A 14 0.70 14.42 32.29
N LEU A 15 0.50 13.16 31.97
CA LEU A 15 0.19 12.11 32.94
C LEU A 15 1.17 10.97 32.74
N SER A 16 2.14 10.87 33.66
CA SER A 16 3.01 9.71 33.79
C SER A 16 2.31 8.69 34.68
N VAL A 17 2.15 7.46 34.21
CA VAL A 17 1.72 6.34 35.05
C VAL A 17 2.95 5.47 35.32
N HIS A 18 3.33 5.39 36.60
CA HIS A 18 4.38 4.52 37.11
C HIS A 18 3.93 3.05 37.04
N PHE A 19 4.75 2.19 36.45
CA PHE A 19 4.62 0.74 36.60
C PHE A 19 5.27 0.30 37.91
N HIS A 20 4.47 -0.25 38.81
CA HIS A 20 4.94 -1.00 39.97
C HIS A 20 5.35 -2.41 39.53
N THR A 21 6.65 -2.71 39.64
CA THR A 21 7.20 -4.06 39.55
C THR A 21 6.98 -4.78 40.88
N ASN A 22 6.04 -5.72 40.92
CA ASN A 22 5.95 -6.69 42.01
C ASN A 22 6.82 -7.90 41.69
N THR A 23 7.88 -8.04 42.47
CA THR A 23 8.74 -9.20 42.63
C THR A 23 7.97 -10.32 43.32
N PHE A 24 7.93 -11.52 42.72
CA PHE A 24 7.62 -12.74 43.44
C PHE A 24 8.74 -13.77 43.27
N THR A 25 9.44 -13.91 44.38
CA THR A 25 10.22 -15.01 44.96
C THR A 25 10.25 -16.36 44.26
N SER A 26 11.48 -16.86 44.12
CA SER A 26 11.85 -18.23 43.80
C SER A 26 11.24 -19.25 44.78
N CYS A 27 10.58 -20.28 44.24
CA CYS A 27 10.35 -21.52 44.96
C CYS A 27 11.25 -22.62 44.39
N ARG A 28 12.20 -23.06 45.22
CA ARG A 28 13.01 -24.26 45.03
C ARG A 28 12.09 -25.48 45.01
N LEU A 29 12.22 -26.34 44.01
CA LEU A 29 11.67 -27.68 44.04
C LEU A 29 12.82 -28.67 44.27
N SER A 30 12.71 -29.34 45.40
CA SER A 30 13.57 -30.36 45.93
C SER A 30 13.55 -31.64 45.10
N SER A 31 14.74 -32.20 44.94
CA SER A 31 15.08 -33.56 44.53
C SER A 31 14.26 -34.65 45.23
N PHE A 32 13.79 -35.63 44.46
CA PHE A 32 13.36 -36.95 44.95
C PHE A 32 13.90 -38.05 44.00
N PRO A 33 14.02 -39.31 44.46
CA PRO A 33 15.15 -40.19 44.15
C PRO A 33 14.88 -41.16 43.00
N SER A 34 15.99 -41.60 42.40
CA SER A 34 16.06 -42.72 41.47
C SER A 34 15.48 -44.00 42.10
N MET A 35 14.42 -44.55 41.48
CA MET A 35 14.00 -45.93 41.70
C MET A 35 14.10 -46.70 40.38
N SER A 36 14.94 -47.71 40.37
CA SER A 36 15.09 -48.71 39.34
C SER A 36 13.97 -49.74 39.42
N PHE A 37 13.33 -50.05 38.28
CA PHE A 37 12.41 -51.18 38.13
C PHE A 37 12.83 -52.07 36.97
N PRO A 38 12.60 -53.40 37.07
CA PRO A 38 13.23 -54.41 36.23
C PRO A 38 12.62 -54.52 34.84
N VAL A 39 13.50 -54.73 33.86
CA VAL A 39 13.20 -54.94 32.43
C VAL A 39 12.43 -56.25 32.22
N LYS A 40 11.27 -56.18 31.58
CA LYS A 40 10.61 -57.30 30.88
C LYS A 40 10.43 -56.94 29.40
N PRO A 41 10.57 -57.89 28.46
CA PRO A 41 10.56 -57.59 27.03
C PRO A 41 9.14 -57.25 26.55
N PRO A 42 8.97 -56.29 25.62
CA PRO A 42 7.65 -55.93 25.13
C PRO A 42 7.10 -57.01 24.20
N LYS A 43 5.86 -57.45 24.47
CA LYS A 43 5.04 -58.21 23.52
C LYS A 43 4.66 -57.28 22.37
N LEU A 44 5.08 -57.63 21.16
CA LEU A 44 4.61 -57.00 19.91
C LEU A 44 3.12 -57.33 19.73
N VAL A 45 2.28 -56.31 19.89
CA VAL A 45 0.87 -56.33 19.45
C VAL A 45 0.80 -55.53 18.16
N PRO A 46 0.30 -56.09 17.04
CA PRO A 46 0.14 -55.34 15.81
C PRO A 46 -1.02 -54.35 16.00
N LEU A 47 -0.68 -53.09 16.24
CA LEU A 47 -1.62 -51.97 16.15
C LEU A 47 -1.97 -51.78 14.67
N LYS A 48 -3.19 -52.17 14.28
CA LYS A 48 -3.80 -51.72 13.04
C LYS A 48 -3.76 -50.19 13.02
N ALA A 49 -3.08 -49.62 12.03
CA ALA A 49 -3.15 -48.20 11.73
C ALA A 49 -4.59 -47.86 11.35
N THR A 50 -5.33 -47.29 12.29
CA THR A 50 -6.57 -46.58 11.98
C THR A 50 -6.15 -45.28 11.31
N THR A 51 -6.44 -45.14 10.03
CA THR A 51 -6.39 -43.85 9.35
C THR A 51 -7.23 -42.86 10.13
N ASN A 52 -6.59 -41.81 10.65
CA ASN A 52 -7.26 -40.73 11.38
C ASN A 52 -8.36 -40.14 10.51
N THR A 53 -9.60 -40.52 10.80
CA THR A 53 -10.80 -40.06 10.09
C THR A 53 -11.24 -38.66 10.53
N LEU A 54 -10.47 -38.02 11.43
CA LEU A 54 -10.73 -36.67 11.96
C LEU A 54 -10.64 -35.60 10.87
N ALA A 55 -9.62 -35.63 9.99
CA ALA A 55 -9.49 -34.66 8.90
C ALA A 55 -10.71 -34.67 7.95
N SER A 56 -11.32 -35.84 7.71
CA SER A 56 -12.45 -36.00 6.79
C SER A 56 -13.80 -35.53 7.34
N LYS A 57 -13.92 -35.36 8.67
CA LYS A 57 -15.17 -34.88 9.30
C LYS A 57 -15.22 -33.34 9.31
N ASP A 58 -14.10 -32.67 9.49
CA ASP A 58 -14.05 -31.20 9.50
C ASP A 58 -14.15 -30.59 8.10
N GLU A 59 -13.61 -31.24 7.06
CA GLU A 59 -13.78 -30.76 5.66
C GLU A 59 -15.26 -30.66 5.24
N LYS A 60 -16.12 -31.57 5.71
CA LYS A 60 -17.56 -31.60 5.36
C LYS A 60 -18.39 -30.51 6.04
N ASN A 61 -17.84 -29.82 7.04
CA ASN A 61 -18.50 -28.75 7.79
C ASN A 61 -18.06 -27.34 7.35
N ARG A 62 -17.12 -27.22 6.40
CA ARG A 62 -16.60 -25.93 5.93
C ARG A 62 -17.61 -25.26 4.98
N LYS A 63 -18.10 -24.06 5.33
CA LYS A 63 -19.21 -23.35 4.65
C LYS A 63 -18.76 -22.32 3.61
N PHE A 64 -17.47 -22.22 3.31
CA PHE A 64 -16.95 -21.14 2.47
C PHE A 64 -17.32 -21.32 0.99
N LYS A 65 -17.66 -20.21 0.33
CA LYS A 65 -17.89 -20.20 -1.11
C LYS A 65 -16.55 -20.33 -1.84
N LYS A 66 -16.51 -21.19 -2.86
CA LYS A 66 -15.38 -21.27 -3.79
C LYS A 66 -15.17 -19.92 -4.46
N LEU A 67 -13.92 -19.45 -4.46
CA LEU A 67 -13.56 -18.19 -5.09
C LEU A 67 -13.37 -18.34 -6.60
N ALA A 68 -13.58 -17.24 -7.33
CA ALA A 68 -13.32 -17.22 -8.77
C ALA A 68 -11.81 -17.35 -9.04
N PRO A 69 -11.41 -18.21 -10.01
CA PRO A 69 -10.02 -18.32 -10.41
C PRO A 69 -9.51 -17.00 -10.98
N SER A 70 -8.17 -16.87 -11.09
CA SER A 70 -7.55 -15.74 -11.80
C SER A 70 -8.07 -15.66 -13.23
N GLU A 71 -8.49 -14.46 -13.66
CA GLU A 71 -8.91 -14.21 -15.04
C GLU A 71 -7.72 -14.27 -16.03
N TRP A 72 -6.49 -14.23 -15.51
CA TRP A 72 -5.25 -14.18 -16.30
C TRP A 72 -4.62 -15.56 -16.50
N GLY A 73 -4.89 -16.51 -15.59
CA GLY A 73 -4.30 -17.85 -15.59
C GLY A 73 -2.78 -17.80 -15.79
N HIS A 74 -2.27 -18.65 -16.69
CA HIS A 74 -0.83 -18.71 -16.99
C HIS A 74 -0.38 -17.79 -18.14
N ARG A 75 -1.21 -16.83 -18.58
CA ARG A 75 -0.94 -15.99 -19.76
C ARG A 75 0.43 -15.32 -19.74
N PHE A 76 0.88 -14.88 -18.57
CA PHE A 76 2.13 -14.14 -18.42
C PHE A 76 3.38 -15.03 -18.31
N VAL A 77 3.24 -16.35 -18.14
CA VAL A 77 4.37 -17.30 -18.11
C VAL A 77 5.15 -17.26 -19.43
N ASP A 78 4.41 -17.17 -20.54
CA ASP A 78 4.96 -17.17 -21.90
C ASP A 78 4.98 -15.77 -22.52
N ALA A 79 4.89 -14.71 -21.71
CA ALA A 79 4.92 -13.33 -22.21
C ALA A 79 6.19 -13.09 -23.03
N HIS A 80 6.03 -12.47 -24.21
CA HIS A 80 7.17 -12.08 -25.05
C HIS A 80 7.69 -10.73 -24.57
N VAL A 81 8.98 -10.68 -24.26
CA VAL A 81 9.70 -9.45 -23.89
C VAL A 81 10.97 -9.43 -24.72
N ASP A 82 11.10 -8.43 -25.60
CA ASP A 82 12.32 -8.23 -26.39
C ASP A 82 13.32 -7.38 -25.60
N VAL A 83 14.37 -8.02 -25.10
CA VAL A 83 15.45 -7.35 -24.35
C VAL A 83 16.18 -6.33 -25.22
N SER A 84 16.31 -6.59 -26.52
CA SER A 84 16.96 -5.67 -27.45
C SER A 84 16.14 -4.39 -27.66
N GLU A 85 14.81 -4.50 -27.60
CA GLU A 85 13.89 -3.36 -27.61
C GLU A 85 14.06 -2.52 -26.33
N ILE A 86 14.11 -3.14 -25.15
CA ILE A 86 14.34 -2.46 -23.87
C ILE A 86 15.66 -1.66 -23.93
N ASP A 87 16.74 -2.29 -24.40
CA ASP A 87 18.04 -1.63 -24.52
C ASP A 87 18.01 -0.46 -25.52
N SER A 88 17.29 -0.62 -26.64
CA SER A 88 17.13 0.45 -27.63
C SER A 88 16.35 1.64 -27.08
N LEU A 89 15.24 1.38 -26.40
CA LEU A 89 14.44 2.41 -25.72
C LEU A 89 15.27 3.14 -24.67
N GLY A 90 16.06 2.40 -23.88
CA GLY A 90 16.98 2.96 -22.90
C GLY A 90 17.97 3.95 -23.53
N ARG A 91 18.62 3.57 -24.65
CA ARG A 91 19.54 4.47 -25.37
C ARG A 91 18.85 5.72 -25.91
N GLU A 92 17.63 5.59 -26.46
CA GLU A 92 16.87 6.74 -26.94
C GLU A 92 16.46 7.68 -25.80
N ILE A 93 16.08 7.13 -24.64
CA ILE A 93 15.77 7.91 -23.44
C ILE A 93 17.00 8.69 -22.98
N GLU A 94 18.17 8.05 -22.88
CA GLU A 94 19.42 8.73 -22.50
C GLU A 94 19.77 9.86 -23.48
N ALA A 95 19.52 9.69 -24.78
CA ALA A 95 19.76 10.73 -25.78
C ALA A 95 18.76 11.91 -25.71
N LEU A 96 17.60 11.74 -25.06
CA LEU A 96 16.59 12.78 -24.87
C LEU A 96 16.78 13.56 -23.56
N LYS A 97 17.44 12.98 -22.55
CA LYS A 97 17.64 13.65 -21.24
C LYS A 97 18.29 15.02 -21.35
N PRO A 98 19.44 15.21 -22.05
CA PRO A 98 20.06 16.53 -22.14
C PRO A 98 19.14 17.57 -22.79
N LYS A 99 18.34 17.16 -23.78
CA LYS A 99 17.40 18.07 -24.46
C LYS A 99 16.29 18.55 -23.55
N VAL A 100 15.90 17.75 -22.56
CA VAL A 100 14.88 18.11 -21.57
C VAL A 100 15.51 18.86 -20.39
N GLU A 101 16.75 18.54 -20.02
CA GLU A 101 17.56 19.34 -19.10
C GLU A 101 17.69 20.78 -19.60
N ASP A 102 17.98 20.97 -20.90
CA ASP A 102 18.06 22.29 -21.54
C ASP A 102 16.73 23.08 -21.53
N LEU A 103 15.59 22.42 -21.27
CA LEU A 103 14.29 23.10 -21.13
C LEU A 103 14.12 23.73 -19.75
N PHE A 104 14.92 23.33 -18.74
CA PHE A 104 14.99 24.08 -17.50
C PHE A 104 15.62 25.44 -17.77
N LEU A 105 14.97 26.50 -17.30
CA LEU A 105 15.47 27.85 -17.50
C LEU A 105 16.67 28.08 -16.57
N SER A 106 17.84 28.37 -17.14
CA SER A 106 19.04 28.80 -16.39
C SER A 106 18.74 30.11 -15.63
N SER A 107 19.13 30.18 -14.36
CA SER A 107 18.70 31.22 -13.41
C SER A 107 19.12 32.66 -13.81
N GLY A 108 18.40 33.72 -13.40
CA GLY A 108 17.46 33.80 -12.28
C GLY A 108 16.38 34.89 -12.35
N GLY A 109 15.52 34.88 -11.34
CA GLY A 109 14.37 35.77 -11.17
C GLY A 109 13.08 35.00 -10.89
N VAL A 110 12.10 35.68 -10.31
CA VAL A 110 10.83 35.08 -9.87
C VAL A 110 10.09 34.33 -10.99
N ASN A 111 10.14 34.85 -12.22
CA ASN A 111 9.41 34.27 -13.35
C ASN A 111 10.03 32.97 -13.88
N SER A 112 11.37 32.86 -13.92
CA SER A 112 12.04 31.62 -14.34
C SER A 112 11.78 30.51 -13.32
N THR A 113 11.90 30.83 -12.04
CA THR A 113 11.62 29.92 -10.91
C THR A 113 10.18 29.39 -10.98
N LYS A 114 9.21 30.26 -11.20
CA LYS A 114 7.79 29.89 -11.41
C LYS A 114 7.62 28.89 -12.54
N LYS A 115 8.18 29.19 -13.72
CA LYS A 115 8.10 28.32 -14.89
C LYS A 115 8.76 26.96 -14.64
N ASN A 116 9.90 26.93 -13.97
CA ASN A 116 10.57 25.67 -13.62
C ASN A 116 9.71 24.84 -12.66
N ILE A 117 9.01 25.44 -11.68
CA ILE A 117 8.09 24.70 -10.80
C ILE A 117 6.89 24.12 -11.57
N LEU A 118 6.29 24.88 -12.49
CA LEU A 118 5.23 24.37 -13.36
C LEU A 118 5.75 23.24 -14.27
N PHE A 119 6.99 23.35 -14.72
CA PHE A 119 7.65 22.31 -15.51
C PHE A 119 7.88 21.03 -14.70
N ILE A 120 8.26 21.14 -13.42
CA ILE A 120 8.37 19.99 -12.51
C ILE A 120 7.02 19.25 -12.42
N TYR A 121 5.90 19.96 -12.28
CA TYR A 121 4.57 19.34 -12.27
C TYR A 121 4.28 18.58 -13.57
N LEU A 122 4.65 19.17 -14.72
CA LEU A 122 4.49 18.53 -16.02
C LEU A 122 5.34 17.25 -16.11
N LEU A 123 6.60 17.28 -15.66
CA LEU A 123 7.48 16.12 -15.63
C LEU A 123 6.94 15.01 -14.72
N VAL A 124 6.39 15.35 -13.54
CA VAL A 124 5.76 14.36 -12.65
C VAL A 124 4.54 13.74 -13.32
N SER A 125 3.69 14.57 -13.91
CA SER A 125 2.46 14.12 -14.57
C SER A 125 2.72 13.28 -15.82
N LEU A 126 3.86 13.48 -16.51
CA LEU A 126 4.31 12.66 -17.64
C LEU A 126 5.13 11.43 -17.23
N GLY A 127 5.35 11.20 -15.93
CA GLY A 127 6.16 10.08 -15.43
C GLY A 127 7.66 10.22 -15.70
N LEU A 128 8.15 11.43 -15.93
CA LEU A 128 9.54 11.74 -16.30
C LEU A 128 10.38 12.29 -15.14
N ALA A 129 9.75 12.77 -14.06
CA ALA A 129 10.44 13.48 -12.98
C ALA A 129 11.58 12.69 -12.32
N TYR A 130 11.53 11.35 -12.30
CA TYR A 130 12.58 10.54 -11.68
C TYR A 130 13.91 10.57 -12.43
N HIS A 131 13.93 11.02 -13.69
CA HIS A 131 15.16 11.24 -14.46
C HIS A 131 15.92 12.51 -14.06
N PHE A 132 15.23 13.49 -13.48
CA PHE A 132 15.75 14.85 -13.26
C PHE A 132 15.79 15.23 -11.78
N LYS A 133 16.14 14.28 -10.91
CA LYS A 133 16.03 14.48 -9.44
C LYS A 133 16.91 15.63 -8.95
N ALA A 134 18.11 15.75 -9.48
CA ALA A 134 19.06 16.78 -9.05
C ALA A 134 18.58 18.18 -9.47
N GLU A 135 18.14 18.33 -10.71
CA GLU A 135 17.59 19.56 -11.28
C GLU A 135 16.34 19.98 -10.52
N ILE A 136 15.45 19.04 -10.22
CA ILE A 136 14.24 19.30 -9.44
C ILE A 136 14.60 19.77 -8.03
N GLU A 137 15.52 19.10 -7.34
CA GLU A 137 15.94 19.48 -6.00
C GLU A 137 16.57 20.88 -5.97
N GLU A 138 17.41 21.22 -6.95
CA GLU A 138 18.01 22.55 -7.09
C GLU A 138 16.94 23.63 -7.32
N ASN A 139 16.03 23.41 -8.25
CA ASN A 139 14.96 24.35 -8.58
C ASN A 139 14.00 24.57 -7.40
N LEU A 140 13.70 23.53 -6.62
CA LEU A 140 12.88 23.67 -5.42
C LEU A 140 13.60 24.43 -4.32
N LYS A 141 14.91 24.22 -4.17
CA LYS A 141 15.73 24.97 -3.20
C LYS A 141 15.78 26.46 -3.54
N GLU A 142 15.90 26.82 -4.82
CA GLU A 142 15.79 28.21 -5.26
C GLU A 142 14.36 28.74 -5.07
N GLY A 143 13.36 27.97 -5.48
CA GLY A 143 11.95 28.34 -5.37
C GLY A 143 11.47 28.60 -3.95
N LEU A 144 11.98 27.86 -2.96
CA LEU A 144 11.65 28.12 -1.55
C LEU A 144 12.12 29.48 -1.06
N LYS A 145 13.29 29.94 -1.51
CA LYS A 145 13.82 31.26 -1.13
C LYS A 145 12.94 32.38 -1.66
N MET A 146 12.31 32.16 -2.81
CA MET A 146 11.49 33.14 -3.51
C MET A 146 9.99 32.85 -3.37
N ILE A 147 9.56 31.97 -2.47
CA ILE A 147 8.18 31.45 -2.50
C ILE A 147 7.15 32.55 -2.19
N GLU A 148 7.49 33.47 -1.28
CA GLU A 148 6.64 34.62 -0.95
C GLU A 148 6.54 35.58 -2.14
N GLU A 149 7.65 35.85 -2.82
CA GLU A 149 7.72 36.71 -4.01
C GLU A 149 7.01 36.08 -5.22
N THR A 150 7.23 34.77 -5.45
CA THR A 150 6.60 33.97 -6.52
C THR A 150 5.10 33.88 -6.33
N SER A 151 4.68 33.88 -5.07
CA SER A 151 3.28 33.93 -4.68
C SER A 151 2.77 35.36 -4.53
N SER A 152 3.56 36.43 -4.63
CA SER A 152 3.05 37.79 -4.44
C SER A 152 2.43 38.31 -5.74
N GLY A 153 1.18 38.78 -5.70
CA GLY A 153 0.49 39.32 -6.87
C GLY A 153 0.12 38.32 -7.97
N GLU A 154 0.29 37.01 -7.73
CA GLU A 154 -0.19 35.95 -8.64
C GLU A 154 -1.67 35.66 -8.38
N ASP A 155 -2.52 35.96 -9.36
CA ASP A 155 -3.98 35.78 -9.32
C ASP A 155 -4.45 34.61 -10.21
N ASP A 156 -3.54 33.87 -10.83
CA ASP A 156 -3.85 32.63 -11.55
C ASP A 156 -3.99 31.44 -10.58
N LEU A 157 -5.20 30.89 -10.46
CA LEU A 157 -5.51 29.77 -9.57
C LEU A 157 -4.74 28.51 -9.96
N TYR A 158 -4.57 28.25 -11.25
CA TYR A 158 -3.79 27.13 -11.75
C TYR A 158 -2.35 27.19 -11.24
N THR A 159 -1.66 28.32 -11.47
CA THR A 159 -0.27 28.51 -11.09
C THR A 159 -0.06 28.37 -9.59
N VAL A 160 -0.87 29.04 -8.76
CA VAL A 160 -0.74 28.94 -7.30
C VAL A 160 -0.99 27.52 -6.80
N SER A 161 -1.99 26.85 -7.35
CA SER A 161 -2.31 25.46 -6.99
C SER A 161 -1.18 24.50 -7.32
N ILE A 162 -0.56 24.64 -8.51
CA ILE A 162 0.56 23.79 -8.91
C ILE A 162 1.79 24.04 -8.04
N ILE A 163 2.13 25.31 -7.77
CA ILE A 163 3.27 25.65 -6.90
C ILE A 163 3.08 25.02 -5.52
N PHE A 164 1.90 25.21 -4.92
CA PHE A 164 1.57 24.60 -3.63
C PHE A 164 1.67 23.08 -3.68
N TRP A 165 1.10 22.45 -4.72
CA TRP A 165 1.10 21.00 -4.89
C TRP A 165 2.52 20.44 -5.03
N VAL A 166 3.37 21.05 -5.86
CA VAL A 166 4.75 20.59 -6.08
C VAL A 166 5.54 20.68 -4.78
N PHE A 167 5.52 21.82 -4.09
CA PHE A 167 6.26 21.95 -2.85
C PHE A 167 5.80 20.96 -1.78
N ARG A 168 4.49 20.77 -1.61
CA ARG A 168 3.94 19.78 -0.65
C ARG A 168 4.29 18.35 -1.04
N THR A 169 4.20 18.00 -2.33
CA THR A 169 4.61 16.70 -2.86
C THR A 169 6.09 16.44 -2.61
N TYR A 170 6.90 17.50 -2.61
CA TYR A 170 8.34 17.44 -2.37
C TYR A 170 8.74 17.61 -0.89
N GLY A 171 7.78 17.58 0.03
CA GLY A 171 8.04 17.54 1.47
C GLY A 171 8.16 18.93 2.12
N HIS A 172 7.88 20.00 1.39
CA HIS A 172 7.97 21.37 1.92
C HIS A 172 6.62 21.81 2.48
N ASN A 173 6.61 22.21 3.76
CA ASN A 173 5.39 22.63 4.46
C ASN A 173 4.99 24.07 4.13
N VAL A 174 4.56 24.30 2.90
CA VAL A 174 4.08 25.61 2.42
C VAL A 174 2.67 25.88 2.98
N SER A 175 2.42 27.10 3.44
CA SER A 175 1.11 27.47 4.02
C SER A 175 -0.02 27.43 2.99
N SER A 176 -1.16 26.85 3.36
CA SER A 176 -2.39 26.90 2.56
C SER A 176 -3.05 28.28 2.56
N ASP A 177 -2.55 29.23 3.37
CA ASP A 177 -3.00 30.62 3.38
C ASP A 177 -2.78 31.32 2.03
N VAL A 178 -1.91 30.78 1.18
CA VAL A 178 -1.73 31.27 -0.19
C VAL A 178 -3.07 31.33 -0.95
N PHE A 179 -4.01 30.44 -0.63
CA PHE A 179 -5.33 30.40 -1.29
C PHE A 179 -6.34 31.42 -0.75
N ARG A 180 -6.04 32.16 0.34
CA ARG A 180 -6.96 33.19 0.87
C ARG A 180 -7.27 34.29 -0.15
N ARG A 181 -6.34 34.59 -1.06
CA ARG A 181 -6.52 35.57 -2.14
C ARG A 181 -7.66 35.24 -3.11
N PHE A 182 -8.01 33.96 -3.21
CA PHE A 182 -9.07 33.46 -4.08
C PHE A 182 -10.42 33.45 -3.39
N LYS A 183 -10.49 33.91 -2.13
CA LYS A 183 -11.73 34.03 -1.37
C LYS A 183 -12.22 35.47 -1.36
N GLY A 184 -13.54 35.65 -1.33
CA GLY A 184 -14.19 36.92 -1.04
C GLY A 184 -14.26 37.18 0.46
N ASP A 185 -14.80 38.34 0.83
CA ASP A 185 -14.98 38.76 2.23
C ASP A 185 -15.92 37.82 3.02
N ASP A 186 -16.78 37.08 2.33
CA ASP A 186 -17.65 36.05 2.88
C ASP A 186 -16.94 34.70 3.15
N GLY A 187 -15.65 34.60 2.82
CA GLY A 187 -14.83 33.40 2.97
C GLY A 187 -15.04 32.33 1.89
N LYS A 188 -15.92 32.57 0.90
CA LYS A 188 -16.14 31.67 -0.24
C LYS A 188 -15.21 31.99 -1.39
N PHE A 189 -14.98 31.02 -2.28
CA PHE A 189 -14.18 31.25 -3.48
C PHE A 189 -14.86 32.25 -4.42
N LYS A 190 -14.07 33.16 -5.00
CA LYS A 190 -14.56 34.19 -5.92
C LYS A 190 -15.22 33.55 -7.14
N GLU A 191 -16.39 34.06 -7.53
CA GLU A 191 -17.27 33.42 -8.52
C GLU A 191 -16.62 33.25 -9.90
N TYR A 192 -15.73 34.17 -10.31
CA TYR A 192 -15.05 34.07 -11.61
C TYR A 192 -14.19 32.81 -11.76
N LEU A 193 -13.75 32.21 -10.65
CA LEU A 193 -12.94 30.98 -10.67
C LEU A 193 -13.73 29.78 -11.20
N THR A 194 -15.06 29.80 -11.13
CA THR A 194 -15.94 28.74 -11.66
C THR A 194 -15.77 28.47 -13.15
N LYS A 195 -15.17 29.40 -13.90
CA LYS A 195 -14.89 29.28 -15.34
C LYS A 195 -13.49 28.74 -15.65
N ASP A 196 -12.59 28.71 -14.68
CA ASP A 196 -11.22 28.20 -14.84
C ASP A 196 -11.16 26.70 -14.52
N ALA A 197 -11.57 25.88 -15.48
CA ALA A 197 -11.58 24.42 -15.31
C ALA A 197 -10.19 23.85 -14.98
N LYS A 198 -9.10 24.40 -15.55
CA LYS A 198 -7.73 23.93 -15.28
C LYS A 198 -7.30 24.33 -13.87
N GLY A 199 -7.56 25.56 -13.44
CA GLY A 199 -7.26 26.00 -12.08
C GLY A 199 -8.06 25.25 -11.01
N ILE A 200 -9.36 25.01 -11.24
CA ILE A 200 -10.19 24.21 -10.32
C ILE A 200 -9.67 22.78 -10.20
N LEU A 201 -9.25 22.17 -11.32
CA LEU A 201 -8.68 20.84 -11.34
C LEU A 201 -7.39 20.76 -10.51
N SER A 202 -6.49 21.73 -10.70
CA SER A 202 -5.25 21.83 -9.93
C SER A 202 -5.48 22.16 -8.45
N PHE A 203 -6.55 22.88 -8.12
CA PHE A 203 -6.93 23.25 -6.76
C PHE A 203 -7.63 22.11 -5.99
N PHE A 204 -8.05 21.05 -6.68
CA PHE A 204 -8.82 19.91 -6.14
C PHE A 204 -10.19 20.31 -5.52
N ALA A 205 -10.86 21.32 -6.08
CA ALA A 205 -12.25 21.64 -5.67
C ALA A 205 -13.26 20.69 -6.34
N MET A 206 -13.40 19.50 -5.75
CA MET A 206 -14.19 18.36 -6.28
C MET A 206 -15.64 18.73 -6.66
N SER A 207 -16.36 19.47 -5.82
CA SER A 207 -17.75 19.87 -6.10
C SER A 207 -17.90 20.80 -7.31
N CYS A 208 -16.90 21.64 -7.57
CA CYS A 208 -16.87 22.48 -8.76
C CYS A 208 -16.55 21.66 -10.03
N LEU A 209 -15.67 20.66 -9.91
CA LEU A 209 -15.31 19.75 -11.01
C LEU A 209 -16.49 18.89 -11.48
N GLU A 210 -17.29 18.37 -10.55
CA GLU A 210 -18.51 17.61 -10.87
C GLU A 210 -19.50 18.47 -11.67
N THR A 211 -19.69 19.73 -11.24
CA THR A 211 -20.57 20.68 -11.91
C THR A 211 -20.08 21.03 -13.33
N LEU A 212 -18.77 21.22 -13.51
CA LEU A 212 -18.12 21.50 -14.79
C LEU A 212 -18.22 20.34 -15.79
N VAL A 213 -18.12 19.10 -15.31
CA VAL A 213 -18.33 17.92 -16.17
C VAL A 213 -19.79 17.82 -16.57
N ALA A 214 -20.72 18.03 -15.63
CA ALA A 214 -22.15 17.97 -15.88
C ALA A 214 -22.66 19.05 -16.85
N SER A 215 -22.00 20.22 -16.91
CA SER A 215 -22.37 21.29 -17.84
C SER A 215 -22.01 21.00 -19.30
N GLY A 216 -21.15 20.00 -19.58
CA GLY A 216 -20.76 19.62 -20.95
C GLY A 216 -19.93 20.67 -21.70
N THR A 217 -19.44 21.70 -21.00
CA THR A 217 -18.73 22.84 -21.61
C THR A 217 -17.24 22.60 -21.85
N CYS A 218 -16.69 21.48 -21.36
CA CYS A 218 -15.27 21.15 -21.48
C CYS A 218 -14.97 20.31 -22.72
N GLN A 219 -13.79 20.53 -23.31
CA GLN A 219 -13.26 19.65 -24.37
C GLN A 219 -13.24 18.18 -23.90
N PRO A 220 -13.49 17.19 -24.79
CA PRO A 220 -13.63 15.79 -24.38
C PRO A 220 -12.42 15.23 -23.60
N HIS A 221 -11.20 15.57 -24.01
CA HIS A 221 -9.98 15.12 -23.33
C HIS A 221 -9.81 15.77 -21.95
N LEU A 222 -10.19 17.03 -21.78
CA LEU A 222 -10.20 17.71 -20.49
C LEU A 222 -11.28 17.13 -19.57
N SER A 223 -12.47 16.85 -20.10
CA SER A 223 -13.55 16.20 -19.34
C SER A 223 -13.11 14.83 -18.81
N ARG A 224 -12.46 14.01 -19.65
CA ARG A 224 -11.87 12.74 -19.23
C ARG A 224 -10.82 12.91 -18.12
N ARG A 225 -9.93 13.91 -18.25
CA ARG A 225 -8.93 14.21 -17.22
C ARG A 225 -9.59 14.59 -15.89
N ILE A 226 -10.66 15.39 -15.92
CA ILE A 226 -11.43 15.76 -14.73
C ILE A 226 -12.09 14.52 -14.11
N GLN A 227 -12.72 13.66 -14.91
CA GLN A 227 -13.33 12.40 -14.44
C GLN A 227 -12.31 11.48 -13.77
N ASN A 228 -11.12 11.32 -14.36
CA ASN A 228 -10.04 10.53 -13.78
C ASN A 228 -9.60 11.09 -12.41
N ALA A 229 -9.44 12.41 -12.30
CA ALA A 229 -9.06 13.06 -11.05
C ALA A 229 -10.16 13.03 -9.98
N LEU A 230 -11.43 13.06 -10.39
CA LEU A 230 -12.60 12.89 -9.51
C LEU A 230 -12.68 11.47 -8.95
N GLY A 231 -12.33 10.46 -9.75
CA GLY A 231 -12.23 9.07 -9.29
C GLY A 231 -11.12 8.89 -8.27
N GLN A 232 -9.90 9.26 -8.65
CA GLN A 232 -8.74 9.15 -7.77
C GLN A 232 -7.75 10.31 -8.01
N PRO A 233 -7.61 11.24 -7.04
CA PRO A 233 -6.70 12.38 -7.16
C PRO A 233 -5.24 11.97 -7.38
N GLN A 234 -4.51 12.70 -8.22
CA GLN A 234 -3.10 12.43 -8.54
C GLN A 234 -2.21 12.24 -7.30
N HIS A 235 -2.41 13.01 -6.23
CA HIS A 235 -1.60 12.87 -5.00
C HIS A 235 -1.79 11.50 -4.32
N LYS A 236 -2.97 10.91 -4.47
CA LYS A 236 -3.38 9.63 -3.86
C LYS A 236 -3.24 8.43 -4.81
N ASN A 237 -2.87 8.66 -6.06
CA ASN A 237 -2.77 7.63 -7.10
C ASN A 237 -1.31 7.21 -7.34
N ALA A 238 -1.10 6.06 -7.98
CA ALA A 238 0.20 5.65 -8.48
C ALA A 238 0.65 6.58 -9.62
N GLU A 239 1.86 7.13 -9.52
CA GLU A 239 2.37 8.11 -10.50
C GLU A 239 2.37 7.57 -11.93
N ILE A 240 2.68 6.29 -12.12
CA ILE A 240 2.70 5.67 -13.46
C ILE A 240 1.30 5.45 -14.05
N LEU A 241 0.29 5.18 -13.22
CA LEU A 241 -1.11 5.08 -13.69
C LEU A 241 -1.63 6.46 -14.11
N VAL A 242 -1.26 7.51 -13.36
CA VAL A 242 -1.54 8.90 -13.76
C VAL A 242 -0.83 9.24 -15.06
N ALA A 243 0.45 8.88 -15.20
CA ALA A 243 1.24 9.18 -16.39
C ALA A 243 0.63 8.58 -17.65
N ARG A 244 0.13 7.33 -17.60
CA ARG A 244 -0.54 6.70 -18.73
C ARG A 244 -1.69 7.54 -19.29
N GLU A 245 -2.57 8.02 -18.41
CA GLU A 245 -3.72 8.83 -18.80
C GLU A 245 -3.31 10.27 -19.15
N TYR A 246 -2.32 10.82 -18.45
CA TYR A 246 -1.83 12.17 -18.70
C TYR A 246 -1.12 12.30 -20.05
N ILE A 247 -0.36 11.29 -20.50
CA ILE A 247 0.28 11.29 -21.82
C ILE A 247 -0.78 11.41 -22.93
N ARG A 248 -1.89 10.66 -22.81
CA ARG A 248 -3.02 10.72 -23.76
C ARG A 248 -3.71 12.08 -23.76
N PHE A 249 -3.83 12.70 -22.58
CA PHE A 249 -4.33 14.06 -22.44
C PHE A 249 -3.37 15.07 -23.09
N TYR A 250 -2.08 14.99 -22.76
CA TYR A 250 -1.05 15.94 -23.20
C TYR A 250 -0.86 15.92 -24.71
N GLU A 251 -0.96 14.75 -25.36
CA GLU A 251 -0.92 14.63 -26.83
C GLU A 251 -2.01 15.45 -27.54
N GLN A 252 -3.15 15.68 -26.89
CA GLN A 252 -4.28 16.40 -27.47
C GLN A 252 -4.25 17.91 -27.17
N GLU A 253 -3.32 18.37 -26.34
CA GLU A 253 -3.19 19.79 -26.00
C GLU A 253 -2.46 20.56 -27.11
N GLU A 254 -3.01 21.71 -27.52
CA GLU A 254 -2.47 22.56 -28.60
C GLU A 254 -1.04 23.09 -28.32
N GLY A 255 -0.63 23.14 -27.05
CA GLY A 255 0.70 23.60 -26.62
C GLY A 255 1.67 22.47 -26.26
N SER A 256 1.41 21.23 -26.67
CA SER A 256 2.23 20.09 -26.29
C SER A 256 3.63 20.12 -26.91
N ASP A 257 4.65 20.10 -26.05
CA ASP A 257 6.04 19.97 -26.48
C ASP A 257 6.30 18.56 -27.02
N LYS A 258 6.73 18.49 -28.28
CA LYS A 258 6.94 17.23 -29.01
C LYS A 258 8.10 16.41 -28.43
N THR A 259 9.12 17.06 -27.87
CA THR A 259 10.27 16.39 -27.23
C THR A 259 9.81 15.70 -25.96
N LEU A 260 9.06 16.40 -25.10
CA LEU A 260 8.47 15.82 -23.88
C LEU A 260 7.46 14.71 -24.17
N LEU A 261 6.62 14.89 -25.20
CA LEU A 261 5.67 13.85 -25.60
C LEU A 261 6.39 12.60 -26.12
N LYS A 262 7.44 12.78 -26.95
CA LYS A 262 8.26 11.65 -27.41
C LYS A 262 8.93 10.94 -26.23
N PHE A 263 9.56 11.69 -25.32
CA PHE A 263 10.22 11.12 -24.16
C PHE A 263 9.20 10.36 -23.30
N SER A 264 8.09 10.97 -22.89
CA SER A 264 7.10 10.32 -22.03
C SER A 264 6.54 9.02 -22.62
N LYS A 265 6.29 8.95 -23.93
CA LYS A 265 5.88 7.72 -24.61
C LYS A 265 6.97 6.64 -24.58
N LEU A 266 8.21 6.98 -24.90
CA LEU A 266 9.33 6.02 -24.88
C LEU A 266 9.60 5.52 -23.46
N ASN A 267 9.62 6.42 -22.48
CA ASN A 267 9.81 6.09 -21.08
C ASN A 267 8.69 5.19 -20.54
N PHE A 268 7.43 5.52 -20.85
CA PHE A 268 6.31 4.68 -20.45
C PHE A 268 6.43 3.27 -21.01
N LYS A 269 6.72 3.13 -22.32
CA LYS A 269 6.91 1.83 -22.96
C LYS A 269 8.10 1.05 -22.36
N PHE A 270 9.21 1.73 -22.09
CA PHE A 270 10.37 1.14 -21.45
C PHE A 270 10.04 0.56 -20.07
N LEU A 271 9.35 1.33 -19.22
CA LEU A 271 8.88 0.86 -17.92
C LEU A 271 7.88 -0.30 -18.04
N GLN A 272 6.97 -0.23 -19.01
CA GLN A 272 5.97 -1.27 -19.28
C GLN A 272 6.62 -2.63 -19.59
N LEU A 273 7.64 -2.65 -20.45
CA LEU A 273 8.38 -3.86 -20.78
C LEU A 273 9.15 -4.42 -19.58
N GLN A 274 9.69 -3.55 -18.71
CA GLN A 274 10.31 -4.00 -17.46
C GLN A 274 9.30 -4.64 -16.51
N TYR A 275 8.13 -4.03 -16.31
CA TYR A 275 7.09 -4.60 -15.46
C TYR A 275 6.56 -5.92 -16.02
N LEU A 276 6.47 -6.05 -17.34
CA LEU A 276 6.06 -7.29 -18.00
C LEU A 276 7.11 -8.40 -17.80
N GLN A 277 8.41 -8.05 -17.87
CA GLN A 277 9.49 -8.99 -17.56
C GLN A 277 9.43 -9.46 -16.11
N GLU A 278 9.23 -8.54 -15.17
CA GLU A 278 9.05 -8.86 -13.74
C GLU A 278 7.87 -9.79 -13.52
N LEU A 279 6.71 -9.46 -14.12
CA LEU A 279 5.50 -10.27 -14.02
C LEU A 279 5.67 -11.66 -14.64
N LYS A 280 6.42 -11.78 -15.74
CA LYS A 280 6.77 -13.07 -16.35
C LYS A 280 7.57 -13.95 -15.40
N ASP A 281 8.60 -13.39 -14.77
CA ASP A 281 9.46 -14.12 -13.84
C ASP A 281 8.69 -14.52 -12.56
N LEU A 282 7.84 -13.61 -12.06
CA LEU A 282 6.91 -13.91 -10.97
C LEU A 282 5.89 -15.00 -11.34
N SER A 283 5.37 -14.99 -12.57
CA SER A 283 4.41 -16.00 -13.06
C SER A 283 5.04 -17.39 -13.15
N LYS A 284 6.31 -17.47 -13.57
CA LYS A 284 7.07 -18.74 -13.53
C LYS A 284 7.28 -19.20 -12.10
N TRP A 285 7.75 -18.32 -11.22
CA TRP A 285 7.91 -18.62 -9.79
C TRP A 285 6.60 -19.12 -9.16
N TYR A 286 5.48 -18.48 -9.44
CA TYR A 286 4.17 -18.86 -8.91
C TYR A 286 3.72 -20.24 -9.44
N LYS A 287 3.94 -20.50 -10.74
CA LYS A 287 3.65 -21.80 -11.36
C LYS A 287 4.49 -22.93 -10.75
N GLU A 288 5.77 -22.68 -10.45
CA GLU A 288 6.68 -23.66 -9.82
C GLU A 288 6.24 -24.06 -8.41
N LYS A 289 5.48 -23.23 -7.69
CA LYS A 289 4.95 -23.58 -6.37
C LYS A 289 3.74 -24.52 -6.43
N GLU A 290 3.13 -24.70 -7.60
CA GLU A 290 1.96 -25.58 -7.82
C GLU A 290 0.78 -25.31 -6.87
N PHE A 291 0.51 -24.03 -6.56
CA PHE A 291 -0.53 -23.62 -5.60
C PHE A 291 -1.89 -24.25 -5.91
N GLU A 292 -2.29 -24.28 -7.18
CA GLU A 292 -3.57 -24.87 -7.62
C GLU A 292 -3.73 -26.36 -7.26
N TYR A 293 -2.62 -27.09 -7.16
CA TYR A 293 -2.62 -28.51 -6.81
C TYR A 293 -2.42 -28.75 -5.31
N LYS A 294 -1.63 -27.89 -4.65
CA LYS A 294 -1.24 -28.06 -3.24
C LYS A 294 -2.21 -27.39 -2.27
N LEU A 295 -2.94 -26.38 -2.72
CA LEU A 295 -3.91 -25.65 -1.91
C LEU A 295 -5.36 -25.98 -2.31
N PRO A 296 -6.27 -26.02 -1.33
CA PRO A 296 -7.71 -26.10 -1.55
C PRO A 296 -8.26 -24.93 -2.40
N PRO A 297 -9.43 -25.08 -3.03
CA PRO A 297 -10.00 -24.10 -3.95
C PRO A 297 -10.59 -22.83 -3.27
N TYR A 298 -10.16 -22.52 -2.05
CA TYR A 298 -10.61 -21.38 -1.24
C TYR A 298 -9.56 -20.28 -1.11
N TYR A 299 -8.33 -20.54 -1.59
CA TYR A 299 -7.26 -19.57 -1.64
C TYR A 299 -7.40 -18.68 -2.88
N ARG A 300 -7.11 -17.40 -2.72
CA ARG A 300 -7.10 -16.40 -3.79
C ARG A 300 -5.86 -16.60 -4.68
N ASP A 301 -6.09 -16.63 -5.99
CA ASP A 301 -5.03 -16.49 -6.99
C ASP A 301 -5.11 -15.08 -7.59
N ARG A 302 -4.18 -14.21 -7.19
CA ARG A 302 -4.17 -12.77 -7.51
C ARG A 302 -2.78 -12.25 -7.87
N LEU A 303 -1.89 -13.10 -8.38
CA LEU A 303 -0.50 -12.73 -8.63
C LEU A 303 -0.35 -11.45 -9.48
N VAL A 304 -1.17 -11.33 -10.51
CA VAL A 304 -1.11 -10.20 -11.46
C VAL A 304 -1.56 -8.90 -10.78
N GLU A 305 -2.64 -8.93 -10.02
CA GLU A 305 -3.12 -7.81 -9.22
C GLU A 305 -2.11 -7.43 -8.14
N LEU A 306 -1.53 -8.42 -7.45
CA LEU A 306 -0.50 -8.20 -6.43
C LEU A 306 0.74 -7.50 -7.00
N HIS A 307 1.15 -7.84 -8.22
CA HIS A 307 2.23 -7.12 -8.90
C HIS A 307 1.81 -5.70 -9.31
N LEU A 308 0.61 -5.53 -9.89
CA LEU A 308 0.07 -4.23 -10.30
C LEU A 308 0.07 -3.21 -9.16
N VAL A 309 -0.36 -3.62 -7.97
CA VAL A 309 -0.44 -2.71 -6.83
C VAL A 309 0.93 -2.33 -6.27
N THR A 310 2.03 -2.97 -6.69
CA THR A 310 3.41 -2.51 -6.39
C THR A 310 3.89 -1.40 -7.33
N LEU A 311 3.15 -1.08 -8.39
CA LEU A 311 3.52 -0.04 -9.35
C LEU A 311 3.59 1.40 -8.80
N PRO A 312 3.12 1.78 -7.60
CA PRO A 312 3.54 3.05 -6.97
C PRO A 312 5.06 3.16 -6.83
N PHE A 313 5.77 2.04 -6.65
CA PHE A 313 7.24 1.95 -6.72
C PHE A 313 7.73 1.92 -8.18
N PHE A 314 7.25 2.80 -9.05
CA PHE A 314 7.34 2.64 -10.51
C PHE A 314 8.77 2.71 -11.08
N GLU A 315 9.71 3.40 -10.41
CA GLU A 315 11.04 3.63 -10.97
C GLU A 315 11.82 2.32 -11.18
N THR A 316 12.69 2.29 -12.19
CA THR A 316 13.48 1.10 -12.57
C THR A 316 14.27 0.50 -11.40
N LYS A 317 14.88 1.37 -10.57
CA LYS A 317 15.68 0.97 -9.40
C LYS A 317 14.89 0.20 -8.34
N TYR A 318 13.56 0.27 -8.36
CA TYR A 318 12.68 -0.44 -7.43
C TYR A 318 12.15 -1.77 -7.98
N SER A 319 12.69 -2.28 -9.09
CA SER A 319 12.37 -3.62 -9.62
C SER A 319 12.44 -4.71 -8.54
N ARG A 320 13.52 -4.72 -7.76
CA ARG A 320 13.67 -5.66 -6.63
C ARG A 320 12.58 -5.49 -5.57
N VAL A 321 12.18 -4.26 -5.26
CA VAL A 321 11.09 -3.97 -4.32
C VAL A 321 9.79 -4.56 -4.85
N ARG A 322 9.44 -4.31 -6.11
CA ARG A 322 8.21 -4.86 -6.73
C ARG A 322 8.19 -6.38 -6.71
N ILE A 323 9.30 -7.04 -7.08
CA ILE A 323 9.40 -8.51 -7.08
C ILE A 323 9.26 -9.07 -5.65
N MET A 324 10.08 -8.59 -4.71
CA MET A 324 10.10 -9.13 -3.34
C MET A 324 8.78 -8.85 -2.60
N VAL A 325 8.21 -7.64 -2.76
CA VAL A 325 6.93 -7.28 -2.14
C VAL A 325 5.78 -8.05 -2.78
N THR A 326 5.81 -8.34 -4.08
CA THR A 326 4.78 -9.22 -4.68
C THR A 326 4.82 -10.62 -4.06
N LYS A 327 6.01 -11.21 -3.89
CA LYS A 327 6.16 -12.50 -3.18
C LYS A 327 5.70 -12.42 -1.72
N LEU A 328 5.98 -11.29 -1.06
CA LEU A 328 5.52 -11.03 0.31
C LEU A 328 3.98 -10.95 0.39
N PHE A 329 3.35 -10.30 -0.59
CA PHE A 329 1.90 -10.28 -0.68
C PHE A 329 1.31 -11.66 -0.92
N VAL A 330 1.96 -12.52 -1.71
CA VAL A 330 1.54 -13.93 -1.85
C VAL A 330 1.58 -14.65 -0.50
N VAL A 331 2.62 -14.42 0.32
CA VAL A 331 2.68 -14.93 1.70
C VAL A 331 1.54 -14.39 2.55
N GLN A 332 1.25 -13.08 2.47
CA GLN A 332 0.15 -12.46 3.23
C GLN A 332 -1.20 -13.07 2.86
N ILE A 333 -1.56 -13.13 1.57
CA ILE A 333 -2.87 -13.66 1.16
C ILE A 333 -3.03 -15.14 1.51
N ILE A 334 -1.95 -15.93 1.44
CA ILE A 334 -2.01 -17.36 1.80
C ILE A 334 -2.22 -17.51 3.30
N LEU A 335 -1.55 -16.70 4.13
CA LEU A 335 -1.77 -16.73 5.57
C LEU A 335 -3.20 -16.29 5.90
N ASP A 336 -3.65 -15.16 5.36
CA ASP A 336 -5.01 -14.63 5.52
C ASP A 336 -6.08 -15.65 5.11
N ASP A 337 -5.98 -16.22 3.91
CA ASP A 337 -6.94 -17.22 3.43
C ASP A 337 -6.90 -18.51 4.27
N THR A 338 -5.74 -18.87 4.81
CA THR A 338 -5.65 -19.98 5.76
C THR A 338 -6.46 -19.67 7.01
N CYS A 339 -6.33 -18.47 7.57
CA CYS A 339 -6.97 -18.07 8.82
C CYS A 339 -8.47 -17.74 8.68
N ASP A 340 -8.88 -17.02 7.64
CA ASP A 340 -10.26 -16.54 7.45
C ASP A 340 -11.16 -17.52 6.68
N ARG A 341 -10.59 -18.37 5.81
CA ARG A 341 -11.37 -19.10 4.79
C ARG A 341 -11.22 -20.61 4.80
N TYR A 342 -10.29 -21.17 5.57
CA TYR A 342 -10.03 -22.61 5.45
C TYR A 342 -9.74 -23.36 6.74
N ALA A 343 -8.74 -22.93 7.51
CA ALA A 343 -8.29 -23.67 8.67
C ALA A 343 -9.27 -23.54 9.84
N SER A 344 -9.38 -24.60 10.63
CA SER A 344 -9.99 -24.53 11.96
C SER A 344 -9.13 -23.70 12.90
N LEU A 345 -9.73 -23.18 13.99
CA LEU A 345 -8.98 -22.39 14.97
C LEU A 345 -7.73 -23.13 15.51
N ARG A 346 -7.80 -24.45 15.71
CA ARG A 346 -6.64 -25.27 16.15
C ARG A 346 -5.53 -25.35 15.09
N GLU A 347 -5.91 -25.46 13.83
CA GLU A 347 -4.95 -25.43 12.71
C GLU A 347 -4.30 -24.05 12.59
N VAL A 348 -5.06 -22.97 12.82
CA VAL A 348 -4.53 -21.59 12.88
C VAL A 348 -3.58 -21.40 14.06
N GLU A 349 -3.94 -21.86 15.27
CA GLU A 349 -3.05 -21.85 16.43
C GLU A 349 -1.74 -22.57 16.13
N SER A 350 -1.81 -23.72 15.46
CA SER A 350 -0.64 -24.49 15.07
C SER A 350 0.25 -23.73 14.07
N LEU A 351 -0.35 -23.11 13.04
CA LEU A 351 0.36 -22.28 12.08
C LEU A 351 1.08 -21.10 12.75
N VAL A 352 0.37 -20.36 13.61
CA VAL A 352 0.95 -19.20 14.30
C VAL A 352 2.06 -19.64 15.24
N ASN A 353 1.89 -20.75 15.95
CA ASN A 353 2.93 -21.32 16.81
C ASN A 353 4.19 -21.72 16.02
N ALA A 354 4.04 -22.28 14.81
CA ALA A 354 5.15 -22.58 13.92
C ALA A 354 5.88 -21.30 13.47
N ILE A 355 5.14 -20.26 13.07
CA ILE A 355 5.70 -18.95 12.70
C ILE A 355 6.38 -18.28 13.90
N GLU A 356 5.83 -18.38 15.10
CA GLU A 356 6.43 -17.80 16.31
C GLU A 356 7.76 -18.47 16.67
N ARG A 357 7.82 -19.81 16.62
CA ARG A 357 9.07 -20.56 16.83
C ARG A 357 10.08 -20.33 15.71
N TRP A 358 9.60 -20.17 14.49
CA TRP A 358 10.41 -20.05 13.28
C TRP A 358 11.35 -21.26 13.09
N ASP A 359 10.83 -22.46 13.36
CA ASP A 359 11.52 -23.75 13.21
C ASP A 359 10.67 -24.66 12.31
N LEU A 360 11.22 -25.05 11.15
CA LEU A 360 10.47 -25.80 10.13
C LEU A 360 10.29 -27.28 10.50
N ASP A 361 11.29 -27.91 11.14
CA ASP A 361 11.28 -29.35 11.34
C ASP A 361 10.21 -29.77 12.36
N ASP A 362 10.06 -29.00 13.44
CA ASP A 362 9.02 -29.19 14.46
C ASP A 362 7.61 -28.80 13.97
N ALA A 363 7.53 -27.85 13.04
CA ALA A 363 6.25 -27.31 12.55
C ALA A 363 5.46 -28.26 11.64
N MET A 364 6.10 -29.28 11.09
CA MET A 364 5.51 -30.13 10.05
C MET A 364 4.83 -31.39 10.61
N ASP A 365 5.19 -31.81 11.82
CA ASP A 365 4.68 -33.04 12.41
C ASP A 365 3.20 -32.94 12.80
N GLY A 366 2.43 -33.96 12.41
CA GLY A 366 1.00 -34.06 12.74
C GLY A 366 0.06 -33.13 11.97
N GLN A 367 0.57 -32.24 11.11
CA GLN A 367 -0.24 -31.29 10.33
C GLN A 367 -0.85 -31.91 9.07
N PRO A 368 -2.01 -31.41 8.60
CA PRO A 368 -2.55 -31.77 7.29
C PRO A 368 -1.64 -31.25 6.16
N ASP A 369 -1.68 -31.92 5.00
CA ASP A 369 -0.72 -31.68 3.92
C ASP A 369 -0.78 -30.26 3.35
N TYR A 370 -1.97 -29.65 3.26
CA TYR A 370 -2.11 -28.26 2.81
C TYR A 370 -1.41 -27.29 3.78
N LEU A 371 -1.49 -27.54 5.09
CA LEU A 371 -0.92 -26.64 6.11
C LEU A 371 0.59 -26.78 6.17
N LYS A 372 1.12 -28.00 6.00
CA LYS A 372 2.55 -28.24 5.78
C LYS A 372 3.06 -27.45 4.59
N PHE A 373 2.31 -27.44 3.49
CA PHE A 373 2.66 -26.67 2.31
C PHE A 373 2.64 -25.16 2.59
N VAL A 374 1.63 -24.63 3.29
CA VAL A 374 1.56 -23.21 3.69
C VAL A 374 2.79 -22.82 4.52
N ILE A 375 3.10 -23.57 5.58
CA ILE A 375 4.25 -23.31 6.46
C ILE A 375 5.54 -23.33 5.63
N LYS A 376 5.76 -24.38 4.84
CA LYS A 376 6.95 -24.51 4.01
C LYS A 376 7.07 -23.35 3.02
N HIS A 377 5.98 -22.93 2.38
CA HIS A 377 5.98 -21.83 1.43
C HIS A 377 6.43 -20.51 2.07
N ILE A 378 5.94 -20.20 3.28
CA ILE A 378 6.34 -19.00 4.03
C ILE A 378 7.86 -19.05 4.29
N PHE A 379 8.36 -20.16 4.85
CA PHE A 379 9.77 -20.31 5.19
C PHE A 379 10.68 -20.26 3.95
N ASP A 380 10.34 -20.99 2.88
CA ASP A 380 11.09 -20.98 1.63
C ASP A 380 11.19 -19.55 1.05
N THR A 381 10.10 -18.78 1.11
CA THR A 381 10.07 -17.40 0.60
C THR A 381 10.97 -16.48 1.42
N PHE A 382 10.98 -16.62 2.75
CA PHE A 382 11.92 -15.86 3.59
C PHE A 382 13.37 -16.30 3.42
N GLN A 383 13.63 -17.58 3.12
CA GLN A 383 14.98 -18.03 2.74
C GLN A 383 15.41 -17.46 1.38
N GLU A 384 14.48 -17.30 0.43
CA GLU A 384 14.76 -16.54 -0.81
C GLU A 384 15.16 -15.10 -0.47
N PHE A 385 14.42 -14.42 0.42
CA PHE A 385 14.77 -13.06 0.86
C PHE A 385 16.10 -12.98 1.59
N GLU A 386 16.42 -13.97 2.43
CA GLU A 386 17.71 -14.05 3.11
C GLU A 386 18.86 -14.09 2.11
N ARG A 387 18.78 -14.94 1.09
CA ARG A 387 19.80 -15.02 0.03
C ARG A 387 19.95 -13.70 -0.70
N GLU A 388 18.85 -13.00 -0.96
CA GLU A 388 18.86 -11.69 -1.61
C GLU A 388 19.58 -10.63 -0.78
N VAL A 389 19.38 -10.59 0.54
CA VAL A 389 19.91 -9.50 1.40
C VAL A 389 21.20 -9.88 2.15
N ALA A 390 21.68 -11.11 2.04
CA ALA A 390 22.77 -11.65 2.86
C ALA A 390 24.06 -10.82 2.81
N SER A 391 24.42 -10.31 1.63
CA SER A 391 25.65 -9.51 1.43
C SER A 391 25.50 -8.02 1.75
N GLU A 392 24.29 -7.56 2.10
CA GLU A 392 24.01 -6.14 2.28
C GLU A 392 24.24 -5.69 3.72
N LEU A 393 24.78 -4.47 3.89
CA LEU A 393 24.92 -3.87 5.21
C LEU A 393 23.53 -3.71 5.86
N GLY A 394 23.34 -4.32 7.03
CA GLY A 394 22.04 -4.34 7.70
C GLY A 394 21.01 -5.30 7.09
N GLY A 395 21.38 -6.13 6.11
CA GLY A 395 20.51 -7.11 5.46
C GLY A 395 19.90 -8.12 6.46
N SER A 396 20.75 -8.77 7.27
CA SER A 396 20.30 -9.69 8.32
C SER A 396 19.38 -9.01 9.35
N TYR A 397 19.65 -7.75 9.72
CA TYR A 397 18.79 -6.98 10.61
C TYR A 397 17.41 -6.74 9.97
N SER A 398 17.37 -6.31 8.70
CA SER A 398 16.11 -6.07 7.98
C SER A 398 15.29 -7.34 7.79
N LEU A 399 15.94 -8.47 7.50
CA LEU A 399 15.28 -9.77 7.42
C LEU A 399 14.63 -10.12 8.76
N LYS A 400 15.39 -10.04 9.86
CA LYS A 400 14.86 -10.33 11.20
C LYS A 400 13.68 -9.43 11.55
N ALA A 401 13.79 -8.12 11.30
CA ALA A 401 12.71 -7.17 11.56
C ALA A 401 11.44 -7.45 10.72
N THR A 402 11.62 -7.96 9.50
CA THR A 402 10.51 -8.37 8.62
C THR A 402 9.87 -9.67 9.11
N ILE A 403 10.67 -10.64 9.58
CA ILE A 403 10.19 -11.86 10.25
C ILE A 403 9.40 -11.51 11.51
N ASP A 404 9.91 -10.61 12.35
CA ASP A 404 9.21 -10.15 13.56
C ASP A 404 7.86 -9.48 13.24
N SER A 405 7.77 -8.80 12.09
CA SER A 405 6.51 -8.22 11.61
C SER A 405 5.55 -9.29 11.05
N CYS A 406 6.08 -10.34 10.40
CA CYS A 406 5.30 -11.52 10.01
C CYS A 406 4.69 -12.23 11.23
N LYS A 407 5.46 -12.39 12.31
CA LYS A 407 4.97 -12.95 13.59
C LYS A 407 3.84 -12.14 14.19
N ARG A 408 3.96 -10.80 14.21
CA ARG A 408 2.88 -9.89 14.65
C ARG A 408 1.62 -10.06 13.80
N TYR A 409 1.77 -10.11 12.48
CA TYR A 409 0.68 -10.32 11.53
C TYR A 409 -0.01 -11.67 11.75
N ALA A 410 0.74 -12.75 11.97
CA ALA A 410 0.22 -14.08 12.26
C ALA A 410 -0.58 -14.10 13.58
N ARG A 411 -0.07 -13.47 14.65
CA ARG A 411 -0.81 -13.33 15.92
C ARG A 411 -2.12 -12.55 15.77
N ALA A 412 -2.11 -11.48 14.98
CA ALA A 412 -3.31 -10.70 14.72
C ALA A 412 -4.38 -11.53 13.99
N ASN A 413 -3.96 -12.33 12.98
CA ASN A 413 -4.84 -13.28 12.31
C ASN A 413 -5.47 -14.30 13.27
N LEU A 414 -4.67 -14.90 14.17
CA LEU A 414 -5.20 -15.82 15.19
C LEU A 414 -6.20 -15.13 16.11
N GLN A 415 -5.94 -13.88 16.51
CA GLN A 415 -6.86 -13.14 17.35
C GLN A 415 -8.19 -12.84 16.63
N LEU A 416 -8.15 -12.46 15.35
CA LEU A 416 -9.38 -12.28 14.55
C LEU A 416 -10.13 -13.60 14.38
N ALA A 417 -9.44 -14.70 14.08
CA ALA A 417 -10.06 -16.03 13.99
C ALA A 417 -10.71 -16.46 15.32
N THR A 418 -10.07 -16.15 16.45
CA THR A 418 -10.62 -16.40 17.80
C THR A 418 -11.89 -15.60 18.05
N TRP A 419 -11.92 -14.32 17.64
CA TRP A 419 -13.12 -13.50 17.75
C TRP A 419 -14.23 -13.98 16.84
N ALA A 420 -13.91 -14.37 15.60
CA ALA A 420 -14.88 -14.88 14.64
C ALA A 420 -15.55 -16.17 15.13
N GLU A 421 -14.78 -17.14 15.64
CA GLU A 421 -15.31 -18.39 16.20
C GLU A 421 -16.24 -18.15 17.40
N ALA A 422 -15.97 -17.10 18.17
CA ALA A 422 -16.74 -16.74 19.36
C ALA A 422 -17.89 -15.74 19.09
N ASP A 423 -18.14 -15.35 17.83
CA ASP A 423 -19.02 -14.24 17.46
C ASP A 423 -18.75 -12.96 18.27
N HIS A 424 -17.48 -12.75 18.65
CA HIS A 424 -17.06 -11.68 19.52
C HIS A 424 -16.90 -10.38 18.74
N VAL A 425 -17.68 -9.38 19.13
CA VAL A 425 -17.53 -8.00 18.66
C VAL A 425 -16.88 -7.18 19.78
N PRO A 426 -15.56 -6.89 19.71
CA PRO A 426 -14.87 -6.11 20.73
C PRO A 426 -15.24 -4.62 20.67
N SER A 427 -14.58 -3.77 21.47
CA SER A 427 -14.64 -2.33 21.25
C SER A 427 -13.98 -1.95 19.92
N PHE A 428 -14.35 -0.81 19.34
CA PHE A 428 -13.76 -0.30 18.10
C PHE A 428 -12.26 -0.04 18.24
N GLU A 429 -11.79 0.46 19.38
CA GLU A 429 -10.37 0.70 19.60
C GLU A 429 -9.59 -0.61 19.74
N GLU A 430 -10.10 -1.57 20.53
CA GLU A 430 -9.50 -2.91 20.65
C GLU A 430 -9.49 -3.65 19.30
N TYR A 431 -10.56 -3.53 18.53
CA TYR A 431 -10.62 -4.05 17.17
C TYR A 431 -9.52 -3.46 16.29
N LEU A 432 -9.38 -2.13 16.27
CA LEU A 432 -8.40 -1.46 15.43
C LEU A 432 -6.95 -1.79 15.83
N GLU A 433 -6.66 -2.00 17.10
CA GLU A 433 -5.33 -2.41 17.56
C GLU A 433 -4.90 -3.76 16.98
N VAL A 434 -5.84 -4.71 16.87
CA VAL A 434 -5.57 -6.04 16.31
C VAL A 434 -5.70 -6.03 14.80
N ALA A 435 -6.84 -5.59 14.28
CA ALA A 435 -7.15 -5.63 12.85
C ALA A 435 -6.30 -4.64 12.04
N GLY A 436 -5.81 -3.57 12.65
CA GLY A 436 -4.81 -2.68 12.05
C GLY A 436 -3.45 -3.34 11.86
N VAL A 437 -3.03 -4.24 12.75
CA VAL A 437 -1.84 -5.07 12.55
C VAL A 437 -2.11 -6.16 11.50
N GLU A 438 -3.30 -6.75 11.54
CA GLU A 438 -3.73 -7.75 10.58
C GLU A 438 -3.73 -7.21 9.15
N VAL A 439 -4.15 -5.96 8.87
CA VAL A 439 -4.11 -5.44 7.49
C VAL A 439 -2.68 -5.23 6.91
N ALA A 440 -1.65 -5.68 7.65
CA ALA A 440 -0.28 -5.92 7.19
C ALA A 440 0.48 -4.69 6.68
N VAL A 441 0.08 -3.48 7.11
CA VAL A 441 0.77 -2.22 6.77
C VAL A 441 2.23 -2.26 7.19
N ASP A 442 2.48 -2.54 8.47
CA ASP A 442 3.83 -2.65 9.02
C ASP A 442 4.64 -3.74 8.36
N PHE A 443 4.01 -4.89 8.11
CA PHE A 443 4.68 -6.03 7.51
C PHE A 443 5.10 -5.72 6.07
N THR A 444 4.24 -5.05 5.32
CA THR A 444 4.54 -4.61 3.95
C THR A 444 5.64 -3.55 3.93
N ILE A 445 5.57 -2.54 4.81
CA ILE A 445 6.60 -1.50 4.88
C ILE A 445 7.95 -2.10 5.29
N ALA A 446 7.97 -3.04 6.23
CA ALA A 446 9.16 -3.82 6.56
C ALA A 446 9.71 -4.53 5.30
N GLY A 447 8.85 -5.21 4.54
CA GLY A 447 9.24 -5.82 3.26
C GLY A 447 9.86 -4.85 2.25
N VAL A 448 9.27 -3.66 2.11
CA VAL A 448 9.77 -2.59 1.23
C VAL A 448 11.17 -2.14 1.67
N LEU A 449 11.35 -1.83 2.95
CA LEU A 449 12.64 -1.41 3.50
C LEU A 449 13.71 -2.50 3.37
N MET A 450 13.34 -3.77 3.56
CA MET A 450 14.24 -4.91 3.32
C MET A 450 14.71 -4.98 1.87
N ALA A 451 13.81 -4.74 0.91
CA ALA A 451 14.12 -4.90 -0.51
C ALA A 451 14.93 -3.71 -1.10
N MET A 452 14.87 -2.52 -0.48
CA MET A 452 15.66 -1.36 -0.88
C MET A 452 17.17 -1.59 -0.65
N LYS A 453 18.00 -1.26 -1.67
CA LYS A 453 19.46 -1.45 -1.63
C LYS A 453 20.21 -0.28 -0.96
N ASP A 454 19.86 0.94 -1.33
CA ASP A 454 20.67 2.13 -1.00
C ASP A 454 20.10 2.92 0.20
N ILE A 455 19.84 2.22 1.30
CA ILE A 455 19.34 2.83 2.54
C ILE A 455 20.11 2.33 3.77
N CYS A 456 20.16 3.17 4.81
CA CYS A 456 20.58 2.76 6.14
C CYS A 456 19.46 1.92 6.77
N LYS A 457 19.49 0.59 6.54
CA LYS A 457 18.38 -0.30 6.88
C LYS A 457 18.01 -0.23 8.35
N LYS A 458 18.99 -0.36 9.25
CA LYS A 458 18.74 -0.38 10.70
C LYS A 458 18.03 0.90 11.15
N GLU A 459 18.53 2.05 10.74
CA GLU A 459 17.98 3.37 11.04
C GLU A 459 16.55 3.52 10.50
N ALA A 460 16.29 3.04 9.27
CA ALA A 460 14.97 3.07 8.67
C ALA A 460 13.95 2.24 9.45
N TYR A 461 14.33 1.06 9.93
CA TYR A 461 13.46 0.21 10.74
C TYR A 461 13.24 0.75 12.15
N GLU A 462 14.27 1.28 12.82
CA GLU A 462 14.07 1.90 14.13
C GLU A 462 13.18 3.14 14.01
N TRP A 463 13.30 3.89 12.92
CA TRP A 463 12.38 4.98 12.61
C TRP A 463 10.94 4.47 12.42
N LEU A 464 10.73 3.41 11.64
CA LEU A 464 9.41 2.78 11.47
C LEU A 464 8.80 2.39 12.82
N LYS A 465 9.57 1.72 13.69
CA LYS A 465 9.13 1.33 15.04
C LYS A 465 8.81 2.51 15.95
N SER A 466 9.47 3.66 15.76
CA SER A 466 9.19 4.88 16.51
C SER A 466 8.03 5.70 15.93
N GLY A 467 7.62 5.39 14.70
CA GLY A 467 6.69 6.15 13.87
C GLY A 467 5.22 5.85 14.13
N ASP A 468 4.85 5.56 15.38
CA ASP A 468 3.53 5.01 15.75
C ASP A 468 2.38 5.79 15.13
N LYS A 469 2.39 7.13 15.17
CA LYS A 469 1.27 7.93 14.64
C LYS A 469 1.07 7.78 13.13
N LEU A 470 2.16 7.74 12.36
CA LEU A 470 2.08 7.60 10.91
C LEU A 470 1.56 6.21 10.55
N VAL A 471 2.14 5.18 11.15
CA VAL A 471 1.73 3.77 10.99
C VAL A 471 0.27 3.59 11.38
N ILE A 472 -0.15 4.12 12.53
CA ILE A 472 -1.53 4.07 13.03
C ILE A 472 -2.49 4.69 12.03
N ALA A 473 -2.16 5.86 11.51
CA ALA A 473 -3.00 6.52 10.52
C ALA A 473 -3.09 5.69 9.21
N MET A 474 -1.97 5.13 8.73
CA MET A 474 -1.92 4.31 7.51
C MET A 474 -2.72 3.02 7.64
N TYR A 475 -2.57 2.27 8.75
CA TYR A 475 -3.38 1.08 8.95
C TYR A 475 -4.85 1.42 9.19
N THR A 476 -5.16 2.55 9.85
CA THR A 476 -6.54 2.96 10.09
C THR A 476 -7.25 3.22 8.76
N VAL A 477 -6.59 3.93 7.83
CA VAL A 477 -7.15 4.13 6.48
C VAL A 477 -7.36 2.79 5.79
N THR A 478 -6.35 1.92 5.78
CA THR A 478 -6.37 0.65 5.05
C THR A 478 -7.43 -0.31 5.60
N ARG A 479 -7.47 -0.52 6.92
CA ARG A 479 -8.42 -1.40 7.60
C ARG A 479 -9.85 -0.93 7.43
N VAL A 480 -10.11 0.35 7.69
CA VAL A 480 -11.48 0.88 7.64
C VAL A 480 -12.02 0.89 6.20
N LEU A 481 -11.17 1.18 5.19
CA LEU A 481 -11.56 1.04 3.78
C LEU A 481 -11.90 -0.41 3.43
N ASN A 482 -11.06 -1.37 3.84
CA ASN A 482 -11.36 -2.78 3.60
C ASN A 482 -12.69 -3.17 4.26
N ASP A 483 -12.93 -2.81 5.51
CA ASP A 483 -14.18 -3.17 6.20
C ASP A 483 -15.41 -2.54 5.55
N ILE A 484 -15.32 -1.28 5.09
CA ILE A 484 -16.43 -0.61 4.37
C ILE A 484 -16.76 -1.38 3.09
N HIS A 485 -15.75 -1.76 2.30
CA HIS A 485 -15.95 -2.44 1.02
C HIS A 485 -16.17 -3.96 1.14
N GLY A 486 -15.79 -4.54 2.28
CA GLY A 486 -15.96 -5.94 2.63
C GLY A 486 -17.24 -6.24 3.42
N TYR A 487 -17.89 -5.21 3.99
CA TYR A 487 -19.01 -5.36 4.93
C TYR A 487 -20.09 -6.33 4.47
N GLU A 488 -20.57 -6.18 3.23
CA GLU A 488 -21.62 -7.04 2.69
C GLU A 488 -21.17 -8.51 2.56
N ASP A 489 -19.92 -8.76 2.15
CA ASP A 489 -19.37 -10.12 2.04
C ASP A 489 -19.22 -10.75 3.41
N ASP A 490 -18.65 -10.02 4.37
CA ASP A 490 -18.46 -10.46 5.75
C ASP A 490 -19.80 -10.82 6.40
N MET A 491 -20.78 -9.93 6.32
CA MET A 491 -22.11 -10.17 6.87
C MET A 491 -22.79 -11.36 6.17
N SER A 492 -22.59 -11.55 4.86
CA SER A 492 -23.16 -12.71 4.13
C SER A 492 -22.59 -14.06 4.56
N ARG A 493 -21.37 -14.07 5.12
CA ARG A 493 -20.66 -15.25 5.64
C ARG A 493 -20.86 -15.45 7.14
N GLY A 494 -21.52 -14.52 7.82
CA GLY A 494 -21.70 -14.53 9.27
C GLY A 494 -20.52 -13.93 10.05
N TYR A 495 -19.58 -13.28 9.37
CA TYR A 495 -18.43 -12.63 10.01
C TYR A 495 -18.83 -11.27 10.58
N VAL A 496 -19.06 -11.21 11.90
CA VAL A 496 -19.58 -10.01 12.58
C VAL A 496 -18.50 -9.04 13.07
N THR A 497 -17.24 -9.47 13.13
CA THR A 497 -16.13 -8.75 13.76
C THR A 497 -15.44 -7.77 12.78
N ASN A 498 -16.12 -6.67 12.47
CA ASN A 498 -15.62 -5.61 11.57
C ASN A 498 -15.81 -4.20 12.15
N SER A 499 -15.11 -3.20 11.59
CA SER A 499 -15.17 -1.80 12.05
C SER A 499 -16.60 -1.28 12.21
N ILE A 500 -17.50 -1.61 11.27
CA ILE A 500 -18.88 -1.11 11.26
C ILE A 500 -19.62 -1.62 12.50
N ASN A 501 -19.57 -2.93 12.76
CA ASN A 501 -20.27 -3.55 13.88
C ASN A 501 -19.63 -3.21 15.23
N CYS A 502 -18.30 -3.14 15.31
CA CYS A 502 -17.61 -2.69 16.53
C CYS A 502 -18.01 -1.25 16.89
N TYR A 503 -18.06 -0.35 15.90
CA TYR A 503 -18.46 1.04 16.11
C TYR A 503 -19.95 1.15 16.50
N LYS A 504 -20.85 0.45 15.81
CA LYS A 504 -22.28 0.39 16.14
C LYS A 504 -22.50 -0.07 17.58
N LYS A 505 -21.83 -1.16 17.98
CA LYS A 505 -21.94 -1.76 19.31
C LYS A 505 -21.46 -0.81 20.41
N GLN A 506 -20.31 -0.18 20.21
CA GLN A 506 -19.72 0.69 21.22
C GLN A 506 -20.46 2.01 21.41
N TYR A 507 -20.87 2.65 20.32
CA TYR A 507 -21.45 3.99 20.36
C TYR A 507 -22.97 4.01 20.29
N GLY A 508 -23.63 2.85 20.13
CA GLY A 508 -25.09 2.74 20.10
C GLY A 508 -25.73 3.46 18.91
N VAL A 509 -25.01 3.56 17.79
CA VAL A 509 -25.44 4.28 16.58
C VAL A 509 -26.05 3.35 15.54
N THR A 510 -26.78 3.93 14.59
CA THR A 510 -27.27 3.20 13.41
C THR A 510 -26.11 2.82 12.48
N GLU A 511 -26.36 1.87 11.59
CA GLU A 511 -25.39 1.46 10.58
C GLU A 511 -24.98 2.59 9.65
N LYS A 512 -25.95 3.39 9.18
CA LYS A 512 -25.68 4.55 8.34
C LYS A 512 -24.75 5.56 9.05
N GLU A 513 -25.04 5.87 10.31
CA GLU A 513 -24.19 6.76 11.11
C GLU A 513 -22.79 6.18 11.32
N ALA A 514 -22.65 4.87 11.50
CA ALA A 514 -21.34 4.21 11.56
C ALA A 514 -20.56 4.37 10.26
N PHE A 515 -21.16 4.12 9.08
CA PHE A 515 -20.51 4.37 7.79
C PHE A 515 -20.07 5.83 7.64
N GLU A 516 -20.92 6.80 7.96
CA GLU A 516 -20.59 8.23 7.92
C GLU A 516 -19.39 8.56 8.83
N LYS A 517 -19.35 7.98 10.04
CA LYS A 517 -18.25 8.17 10.99
C LYS A 517 -16.95 7.51 10.55
N LEU A 518 -17.01 6.31 9.99
CA LEU A 518 -15.83 5.61 9.48
C LEU A 518 -15.21 6.35 8.28
N HIS A 519 -16.02 6.92 7.38
CA HIS A 519 -15.52 7.82 6.33
C HIS A 519 -14.84 9.08 6.91
N GLN A 520 -15.39 9.65 7.99
CA GLN A 520 -14.75 10.77 8.70
C GLN A 520 -13.41 10.38 9.33
N ILE A 521 -13.31 9.18 9.90
CA ILE A 521 -12.07 8.61 10.45
C ILE A 521 -11.02 8.45 9.34
N ILE A 522 -11.39 7.90 8.19
CA ILE A 522 -10.50 7.81 7.02
C ILE A 522 -10.00 9.19 6.58
N ALA A 523 -10.88 10.19 6.51
CA ALA A 523 -10.50 11.55 6.11
C ALA A 523 -9.49 12.18 7.10
N ASN A 524 -9.73 12.01 8.40
CA ASN A 524 -8.84 12.51 9.45
C ASN A 524 -7.48 11.79 9.43
N ALA A 525 -7.47 10.46 9.27
CA ALA A 525 -6.25 9.68 9.18
C ALA A 525 -5.42 10.05 7.94
N ASN A 526 -6.04 10.24 6.77
CA ASN A 526 -5.35 10.76 5.58
C ASN A 526 -4.70 12.13 5.81
N LYS A 527 -5.39 13.02 6.53
CA LYS A 527 -4.81 14.32 6.92
C LYS A 527 -3.59 14.14 7.83
N MET A 528 -3.69 13.23 8.81
CA MET A 528 -2.58 12.90 9.71
C MET A 528 -1.38 12.34 8.95
N ILE A 529 -1.57 11.44 7.99
CA ILE A 529 -0.49 10.92 7.14
C ILE A 529 0.26 12.07 6.45
N ASN A 530 -0.49 12.99 5.82
CA ASN A 530 0.12 14.15 5.17
C ASN A 530 0.88 15.05 6.16
N GLU A 531 0.36 15.24 7.37
CA GLU A 531 1.01 16.04 8.40
C GLU A 531 2.29 15.37 8.93
N GLU A 532 2.26 14.08 9.25
CA GLU A 532 3.42 13.32 9.73
C GLU A 532 4.53 13.26 8.67
N LEU A 533 4.20 13.08 7.38
CA LEU A 533 5.18 13.06 6.29
C LEU A 533 5.83 14.43 6.02
N LEU A 534 5.22 15.52 6.48
CA LEU A 534 5.76 16.88 6.36
C LEU A 534 6.53 17.34 7.61
N LYS A 535 6.57 16.53 8.67
CA LYS A 535 7.33 16.89 9.87
C LYS A 535 8.83 16.82 9.61
N PRO A 536 9.62 17.70 10.26
CA PRO A 536 11.07 17.56 10.26
C PRO A 536 11.47 16.16 10.75
N THR A 537 12.29 15.47 9.97
CA THR A 537 12.78 14.12 10.29
C THR A 537 14.20 13.95 9.77
N ASN A 538 14.96 13.09 10.43
CA ASN A 538 16.31 12.71 10.00
C ASN A 538 16.30 11.65 8.89
N MET A 539 15.12 11.17 8.50
CA MET A 539 15.00 10.16 7.46
C MET A 539 15.16 10.74 6.07
N PRO A 540 15.94 10.09 5.18
CA PRO A 540 16.01 10.44 3.77
C PRO A 540 14.62 10.50 3.14
N ARG A 541 14.39 11.52 2.33
CA ARG A 541 13.11 11.73 1.63
C ARG A 541 12.66 10.54 0.79
N GLN A 542 13.61 9.77 0.25
CA GLN A 542 13.30 8.53 -0.47
C GLN A 542 12.49 7.54 0.39
N ILE A 543 12.77 7.42 1.69
CA ILE A 543 12.03 6.52 2.59
C ILE A 543 10.63 7.06 2.86
N LEU A 544 10.48 8.37 3.06
CA LEU A 544 9.17 9.01 3.25
C LEU A 544 8.29 8.89 2.00
N LYS A 545 8.90 9.03 0.81
CA LYS A 545 8.22 8.79 -0.47
C LYS A 545 7.69 7.36 -0.54
N GLU A 546 8.46 6.38 -0.06
CA GLU A 546 8.00 4.99 -0.07
C GLU A 546 6.84 4.71 0.90
N MET A 547 6.74 5.44 2.03
CA MET A 547 5.55 5.38 2.90
C MET A 547 4.30 5.93 2.18
N LEU A 548 4.46 7.05 1.46
CA LEU A 548 3.38 7.60 0.64
C LEU A 548 3.00 6.63 -0.49
N ASN A 549 3.98 5.97 -1.11
CA ASN A 549 3.74 4.96 -2.13
C ASN A 549 2.95 3.77 -1.58
N TYR A 550 3.24 3.29 -0.36
CA TYR A 550 2.37 2.32 0.31
C TYR A 550 0.93 2.84 0.42
N GLN A 551 0.71 4.07 0.88
CA GLN A 551 -0.65 4.61 0.99
C GLN A 551 -1.36 4.67 -0.38
N ARG A 552 -0.61 4.88 -1.47
CA ARG A 552 -1.14 4.82 -2.84
C ARG A 552 -1.53 3.40 -3.25
N ILE A 553 -0.82 2.36 -2.78
CA ILE A 553 -1.24 0.94 -2.94
C ILE A 553 -2.66 0.78 -2.40
N THR A 554 -2.88 1.17 -1.14
CA THR A 554 -4.19 1.09 -0.49
C THR A 554 -5.26 1.80 -1.32
N ASN A 555 -5.01 3.05 -1.73
CA ASN A 555 -6.04 3.80 -2.42
C ASN A 555 -6.35 3.25 -3.83
N VAL A 556 -5.36 2.75 -4.57
CA VAL A 556 -5.57 2.09 -5.88
C VAL A 556 -6.35 0.79 -5.71
N SER A 557 -6.08 0.07 -4.63
CA SER A 557 -6.71 -1.23 -4.35
C SER A 557 -8.19 -1.13 -3.97
N TYR A 558 -8.57 -0.03 -3.30
CA TYR A 558 -9.92 0.21 -2.79
C TYR A 558 -10.63 1.38 -3.50
N GLU A 559 -10.25 1.70 -4.74
CA GLU A 559 -10.77 2.89 -5.43
C GLU A 559 -12.29 2.82 -5.67
N ILE A 560 -12.79 1.63 -5.99
CA ILE A 560 -14.23 1.39 -6.25
C ILE A 560 -14.82 0.20 -5.48
N GLY A 561 -14.03 -0.47 -4.64
CA GLY A 561 -14.44 -1.67 -3.90
C GLY A 561 -13.25 -2.56 -3.52
N ASP A 562 -13.53 -3.73 -2.93
CA ASP A 562 -12.51 -4.78 -2.69
C ASP A 562 -12.22 -5.53 -3.99
N GLU A 563 -11.38 -4.93 -4.82
CA GLU A 563 -10.98 -5.48 -6.11
C GLU A 563 -9.91 -6.58 -6.01
N PHE A 564 -9.29 -6.78 -4.83
CA PHE A 564 -8.40 -7.93 -4.62
C PHE A 564 -9.20 -9.23 -4.49
N THR A 565 -10.24 -9.23 -3.67
CA THR A 565 -11.09 -10.42 -3.54
C THR A 565 -11.93 -10.61 -4.80
N ARG A 566 -12.47 -9.52 -5.34
CA ARG A 566 -13.38 -9.51 -6.51
C ARG A 566 -12.82 -8.64 -7.65
N PRO A 567 -11.77 -9.11 -8.35
CA PRO A 567 -11.20 -8.37 -9.46
C PRO A 567 -12.22 -8.30 -10.60
N GLY A 568 -12.35 -7.13 -11.23
CA GLY A 568 -13.25 -6.97 -12.38
C GLY A 568 -13.51 -5.53 -12.81
N GLY A 569 -13.23 -4.55 -11.96
CA GLY A 569 -13.42 -3.13 -12.25
C GLY A 569 -12.12 -2.42 -12.66
N LYS A 570 -11.66 -1.47 -11.84
CA LYS A 570 -10.52 -0.61 -12.16
C LYS A 570 -9.20 -1.35 -12.14
N LEU A 571 -8.96 -2.27 -11.18
CA LEU A 571 -7.74 -3.08 -11.20
C LEU A 571 -7.57 -3.85 -12.51
N LYS A 572 -8.65 -4.45 -13.05
CA LYS A 572 -8.63 -5.13 -14.35
C LYS A 572 -8.28 -4.20 -15.51
N SER A 573 -8.87 -3.00 -15.51
CA SER A 573 -8.55 -1.96 -16.49
C SER A 573 -7.08 -1.53 -16.41
N HIS A 574 -6.54 -1.42 -15.19
CA HIS A 574 -5.14 -1.10 -14.96
C HIS A 574 -4.20 -2.24 -15.40
N VAL A 575 -4.52 -3.50 -15.11
CA VAL A 575 -3.77 -4.66 -15.63
C VAL A 575 -3.72 -4.62 -17.16
N THR A 576 -4.87 -4.40 -17.81
CA THR A 576 -4.94 -4.32 -19.28
C THR A 576 -4.07 -3.19 -19.80
N SER A 577 -4.21 -1.99 -19.24
CA SER A 577 -3.43 -0.83 -19.68
C SER A 577 -1.93 -0.95 -19.41
N MET A 578 -1.52 -1.65 -18.35
CA MET A 578 -0.12 -1.73 -17.93
C MET A 578 0.62 -2.94 -18.50
N TYR A 579 -0.07 -4.04 -18.82
CA TYR A 579 0.60 -5.28 -19.27
C TYR A 579 0.17 -5.77 -20.65
N LEU A 580 -0.96 -5.30 -21.18
CA LEU A 580 -1.51 -5.79 -22.45
C LEU A 580 -1.51 -4.74 -23.57
N ASP A 581 -1.78 -3.48 -23.25
CA ASP A 581 -1.73 -2.37 -24.21
C ASP A 581 -0.29 -1.85 -24.39
N LEU A 582 0.58 -2.69 -24.95
CA LEU A 582 2.02 -2.45 -25.18
C LEU A 582 2.31 -1.49 -26.36
#